data_AF-A0A7K4RGD9-F1
#
_entry.id   AF-A0A7K4RGD9-F1
#
_cell.length_a   1.000
_cell.length_b   1.000
_cell.length_c   1.000
_cell.angle_alpha   90.00
_cell.angle_beta   90.00
_cell.angle_gamma   90.00
#
_symmetry.space_group_name_H-M   'P 1'
#
loop_
_entity.id
_entity.type
_entity.pdbx_description
1 polymer ?
#
loop_
_entity_poly.entity_id
_entity_poly.type
_entity_poly.pdbx_seq_one_letter_code
_entity_poly.pdbx_strand_id
1 'polypeptide(L)' 'CGNSLRDRSYLITHQQLHTEERPYKCPECGKSFSIRSNLICHQKIHTRERD' A
#
# COMPACT_ATOMS: atom_id res chain seq x y z
N CYS A 1 11.00 19.68 6.08
CA CYS A 1 11.53 18.31 6.15
C CYS A 1 13.05 18.40 6.05
N GLY A 2 13.72 18.48 7.21
CA GLY A 2 15.17 18.52 7.29
C GLY A 2 15.62 17.44 8.27
N ASN A 3 16.65 16.71 7.87
CA ASN A 3 17.50 15.76 8.61
C ASN A 3 17.54 14.36 8.02
N SER A 4 18.72 14.07 7.45
CA SER A 4 19.28 12.77 7.14
C SER A 4 18.98 11.74 8.21
N LEU A 5 18.35 10.63 7.83
CA LEU A 5 18.30 9.43 8.66
C LEU A 5 18.70 8.23 7.79
N ARG A 6 19.82 7.62 8.19
CA ARG A 6 20.50 6.48 7.55
C ARG A 6 19.80 5.15 7.88
N ASP A 7 18.48 5.16 7.85
CA ASP A 7 17.66 3.97 8.06
C ASP A 7 16.61 3.91 6.96
N ARG A 8 16.80 2.97 6.03
CA ARG A 8 15.93 2.80 4.86
C ARG A 8 14.50 2.46 5.28
N SER A 9 14.33 1.79 6.41
CA SER A 9 13.01 1.42 6.95
C SER A 9 12.29 2.64 7.50
N TYR A 10 12.99 3.52 8.22
CA TYR A 10 12.43 4.79 8.69
C TYR A 10 12.12 5.76 7.54
N LEU A 11 12.96 5.78 6.50
CA LEU A 11 12.70 6.61 5.33
C LEU A 11 11.45 6.16 4.57
N ILE A 12 11.23 4.84 4.44
CA ILE A 12 10.02 4.28 3.83
C ILE A 12 8.78 4.67 4.63
N THR A 13 8.79 4.53 5.97
CA THR A 13 7.62 4.89 6.79
C THR A 13 7.38 6.40 6.81
N HIS A 14 8.43 7.21 6.83
CA HIS A 14 8.32 8.67 6.77
C HIS A 14 7.78 9.15 5.40
N GLN A 15 8.23 8.54 4.30
CA GLN A 15 7.72 8.84 2.96
C GLN A 15 6.28 8.32 2.77
N GLN A 16 5.91 7.19 3.35
CA GLN A 16 4.53 6.66 3.38
C GLN A 16 3.53 7.59 4.09
N LEU A 17 3.99 8.49 4.95
CA LEU A 17 3.12 9.48 5.60
C LEU A 17 2.93 10.73 4.73
N HIS A 18 3.88 11.03 3.84
CA HIS A 18 3.82 12.18 2.94
C HIS A 18 3.24 11.85 1.57
N THR A 19 3.43 10.62 1.13
CA THR A 19 2.91 10.08 -0.11
C THR A 19 1.93 9.00 0.29
N GLU A 20 0.75 8.95 -0.31
CA GLU A 20 -0.22 7.87 -0.11
C GLU A 20 0.30 6.52 -0.70
N GLU A 21 1.60 6.26 -0.60
CA GLU A 21 2.29 5.06 -1.05
C GLU A 21 1.93 3.90 -0.13
N ARG A 22 0.68 3.47 -0.25
CA ARG A 22 0.30 2.16 0.25
C ARG A 22 0.90 1.14 -0.71
N PRO A 23 1.93 0.36 -0.31
CA PRO A 23 2.76 -0.42 -1.24
C PRO A 23 1.97 -1.56 -1.90
N TYR A 24 0.82 -1.92 -1.35
CA TYR A 24 -0.02 -3.00 -1.86
C TYR A 24 -1.16 -2.43 -2.70
N LYS A 25 -0.92 -2.23 -4.00
CA LYS A 25 -1.93 -1.75 -4.95
C LYS A 25 -2.70 -2.92 -5.58
N CYS A 26 -4.02 -2.80 -5.63
CA CYS A 26 -4.87 -3.72 -6.37
C CYS A 26 -4.71 -3.48 -7.88
N PRO A 27 -4.39 -4.52 -8.68
CA PRO A 27 -4.23 -4.36 -10.12
C PRO A 27 -5.55 -4.16 -10.88
N GLU A 28 -6.69 -4.59 -10.31
CA GLU A 28 -7.98 -4.54 -11.00
C GLU A 28 -8.65 -3.17 -10.89
N CYS A 29 -8.60 -2.54 -9.72
CA CYS A 29 -9.25 -1.24 -9.48
C CYS A 29 -8.28 -0.12 -9.08
N GLY A 30 -6.98 -0.41 -8.98
CA GLY A 30 -5.96 0.57 -8.60
C GLY A 30 -5.99 1.00 -7.12
N LYS A 31 -6.85 0.42 -6.29
CA LYS A 31 -6.97 0.76 -4.86
C LYS A 31 -5.75 0.28 -4.09
N SER A 32 -5.14 1.17 -3.33
CA SER A 32 -3.92 0.86 -2.56
C SER A 32 -4.24 0.51 -1.11
N PHE A 33 -3.47 -0.39 -0.50
CA PHE A 33 -3.63 -0.90 0.86
C PHE A 33 -2.29 -0.87 1.62
N SER A 34 -2.33 -0.54 2.91
CA SER A 34 -1.14 -0.49 3.77
C SER A 34 -0.66 -1.87 4.21
N ILE A 35 -1.54 -2.87 4.15
CA ILE A 35 -1.29 -4.25 4.61
C ILE A 35 -1.63 -5.24 3.49
N ARG A 36 -0.74 -6.21 3.28
CA ARG A 36 -0.90 -7.26 2.26
C ARG A 36 -2.16 -8.10 2.47
N SER A 37 -2.51 -8.45 3.71
CA SER A 37 -3.72 -9.23 4.02
C SER A 37 -5.00 -8.50 3.59
N ASN A 38 -5.04 -7.17 3.75
CA ASN A 38 -6.16 -6.35 3.30
C ASN A 38 -6.28 -6.35 1.77
N LEU A 39 -5.15 -6.28 1.05
CA LEU A 39 -5.15 -6.43 -0.41
C LEU A 39 -5.69 -7.81 -0.83
N ILE A 40 -5.23 -8.89 -0.19
CA ILE A 40 -5.68 -10.25 -0.53
C ILE A 40 -7.17 -10.44 -0.25
N CYS A 41 -7.68 -9.95 0.88
CA CYS A 41 -9.11 -9.98 1.19
C CYS A 41 -9.90 -9.18 0.15
N HIS A 42 -9.40 -8.00 -0.21
CA HIS A 42 -10.00 -7.18 -1.25
C HIS A 42 -10.00 -7.87 -2.63
N GLN A 43 -8.94 -8.57 -3.04
CA GLN A 43 -8.94 -9.27 -4.32
C GLN A 43 -10.05 -10.33 -4.45
N LYS A 44 -10.52 -10.89 -3.32
CA LYS A 44 -11.64 -11.84 -3.34
C LYS A 44 -12.97 -11.23 -3.77
N ILE A 45 -13.17 -9.91 -3.61
CA ILE A 45 -14.42 -9.27 -4.04
C ILE A 45 -14.53 -9.25 -5.57
N HIS A 46 -13.43 -8.96 -6.27
CA HIS A 46 -13.40 -8.96 -7.73
C HIS A 46 -13.61 -10.34 -8.34
N THR A 47 -13.14 -11.38 -7.64
CA THR A 47 -13.43 -12.77 -8.05
C THR A 47 -14.90 -13.16 -7.89
N ARG A 48 -15.69 -12.42 -7.10
CA ARG A 48 -17.13 -12.68 -6.89
C ARG A 48 -18.05 -11.77 -7.70
N GLU A 49 -17.53 -10.69 -8.28
CA GLU A 49 -18.24 -9.88 -9.29
C GLU A 49 -18.17 -10.49 -10.71
N ARG A 50 -17.65 -11.72 -10.84
CA ARG A 50 -17.51 -12.46 -12.10
C ARG A 50 -18.51 -13.62 -12.29
N ASP A 51 -19.47 -13.80 -11.38
CA ASP A 51 -20.59 -14.75 -11.52
C ASP A 51 -21.87 -14.01 -11.93
#